data_AF-A0A9D6G6F6-F1
#
_entry.id   AF-A0A9D6G6F6-F1
#
_cell.length_a   1.000
_cell.length_b   1.000
_cell.length_c   1.000
_cell.angle_alpha   90.00
_cell.angle_beta   90.00
_cell.angle_gamma   90.00
#
_symmetry.space_group_name_H-M   'P 1'
#
loop_
_entity.id
_entity.type
_entity.pdbx_description
1 polymer ?
#
loop_
_entity_poly.entity_id
_entity_poly.type
_entity_poly.pdbx_seq_one_letter_code
_entity_poly.pdbx_strand_id
1 'polypeptide(L)'
;MSAVVKPLPSLEPMTEDDLGEVLAIEKSIYEFPWTLGNFVDSLCAGYRCLVYRGETGLIGYAVMIVGAGEAHLLNLSVAAGEQRRGHGARMLQQLIGVARDGGARLLFLEVRPSNAAGRLLYAKHGFRQVAVRRGYYPARDGREDALLLAIDL
;
A
#
# COMPACT_ATOMS: atom_id res chain seq x y z
N MET A 1 13.89 26.76 25.41
CA MET A 1 13.79 26.23 24.04
C MET A 1 12.71 25.16 24.02
N SER A 2 11.53 25.48 23.51
CA SER A 2 10.45 24.49 23.37
C SER A 2 10.63 23.79 22.03
N ALA A 3 10.95 22.49 22.05
CA ALA A 3 10.97 21.70 20.83
C ALA A 3 9.53 21.59 20.33
N VAL A 4 9.21 22.32 19.27
CA VAL A 4 7.94 22.13 18.55
C VAL A 4 7.99 20.73 17.96
N VAL A 5 7.25 19.80 18.56
CA VAL A 5 7.09 18.44 18.03
C VAL A 5 6.36 18.57 16.71
N LYS A 6 7.09 18.41 15.61
CA LYS A 6 6.50 18.31 14.28
C LYS A 6 5.56 17.10 14.25
N PRO A 7 4.29 17.24 13.85
CA PRO A 7 3.37 16.12 13.77
C PRO A 7 3.95 15.04 12.85
N LEU A 8 3.94 13.80 13.34
CA LEU A 8 4.36 12.65 12.55
C LEU A 8 3.34 12.42 11.43
N PRO A 9 3.77 11.97 10.23
CA PRO A 9 2.83 11.66 9.17
C PRO A 9 1.83 10.55 9.56
N SER A 10 0.58 10.71 9.12
CA SER A 10 -0.56 9.88 9.50
C SER A 10 -1.33 9.34 8.30
N LEU A 11 -1.99 8.19 8.49
CA LEU A 11 -2.99 7.68 7.55
C LEU A 11 -4.33 8.37 7.78
N GLU A 12 -4.94 8.81 6.69
CA GLU A 12 -6.24 9.49 6.66
C GLU A 12 -7.11 8.86 5.57
N PRO A 13 -8.45 8.90 5.67
CA PRO A 13 -9.33 8.44 4.61
C PRO A 13 -9.06 9.18 3.29
N MET A 14 -8.90 8.41 2.21
CA MET A 14 -8.82 8.97 0.86
C MET A 14 -10.22 9.42 0.41
N THR A 15 -10.28 10.57 -0.23
CA THR A 15 -11.47 11.16 -0.85
C THR A 15 -11.25 11.35 -2.35
N GLU A 16 -12.30 11.75 -3.08
CA GLU A 16 -12.19 12.04 -4.52
C GLU A 16 -11.21 13.19 -4.82
N ASP A 17 -11.09 14.17 -3.92
CA ASP A 17 -10.19 15.32 -4.06
C ASP A 17 -8.71 14.90 -4.04
N ASP A 18 -8.39 13.76 -3.42
CA ASP A 18 -7.03 13.22 -3.36
C ASP A 18 -6.60 12.52 -4.66
N LEU A 19 -7.56 12.12 -5.51
CA LEU A 19 -7.28 11.24 -6.65
C LEU A 19 -6.34 11.85 -7.67
N GLY A 20 -6.33 13.18 -7.81
CA GLY A 20 -5.37 13.88 -8.66
C GLY A 20 -3.92 13.65 -8.22
N GLU A 21 -3.64 13.84 -6.93
CA GLU A 21 -2.30 13.64 -6.35
C GLU A 21 -1.92 12.15 -6.31
N VAL A 22 -2.87 11.28 -5.94
CA VAL A 22 -2.67 9.82 -5.88
C VAL A 22 -2.31 9.26 -7.25
N LEU A 23 -3.02 9.68 -8.31
CA LEU A 23 -2.71 9.25 -9.68
C LEU A 23 -1.38 9.80 -10.19
N ALA A 24 -0.96 10.99 -9.74
CA ALA A 24 0.35 11.54 -10.07
C ALA A 24 1.47 10.69 -9.45
N ILE A 25 1.34 10.31 -8.18
CA ILE A 25 2.25 9.36 -7.52
C ILE A 25 2.27 8.04 -8.28
N GLU A 26 1.09 7.47 -8.56
CA GLU A 26 0.93 6.16 -9.18
C GLU A 26 1.67 6.05 -10.53
N LYS A 27 1.43 7.03 -11.40
CA LYS A 27 2.07 7.10 -12.72
C LYS A 27 3.58 7.34 -12.66
N SER A 28 4.08 7.91 -11.55
CA SER A 28 5.52 8.18 -11.39
C SER A 28 6.32 6.96 -10.96
N ILE A 29 5.68 5.96 -10.34
CA ILE A 29 6.36 4.81 -9.73
C ILE A 29 6.07 3.48 -10.43
N TYR A 30 4.94 3.36 -11.14
CA TYR A 30 4.57 2.13 -11.84
C TYR A 30 4.58 2.29 -13.34
N GLU A 31 5.15 1.29 -14.02
CA GLU A 31 5.07 1.14 -15.47
C GLU A 31 3.66 0.77 -15.95
N PHE A 32 2.91 0.04 -15.11
CA PHE A 32 1.52 -0.37 -15.36
C PHE A 32 0.64 0.12 -14.20
N PRO A 33 0.35 1.44 -14.14
CA PRO A 33 -0.35 2.06 -13.02
C PRO A 33 -1.82 1.64 -12.94
N TRP A 34 -2.38 1.64 -11.72
CA TRP A 34 -3.82 1.66 -11.53
C TRP A 34 -4.44 2.88 -12.23
N THR A 35 -5.60 2.66 -12.82
CA THR A 35 -6.39 3.69 -13.48
C THR A 35 -7.23 4.48 -12.46
N LEU A 36 -7.72 5.66 -12.84
CA LEU A 36 -8.70 6.41 -12.05
C LEU A 36 -9.90 5.53 -11.66
N GLY A 37 -10.40 4.72 -12.60
CA GLY A 37 -11.51 3.79 -12.36
C GLY A 37 -11.21 2.81 -11.23
N ASN A 38 -9.99 2.26 -11.16
CA ASN A 38 -9.62 1.35 -10.07
C ASN A 38 -9.74 2.00 -8.69
N PHE A 39 -9.35 3.27 -8.55
CA PHE A 39 -9.47 4.00 -7.30
C PHE A 39 -10.92 4.38 -6.98
N VAL A 40 -11.67 4.88 -7.97
CA VAL A 40 -13.10 5.23 -7.81
C VAL A 40 -13.91 3.99 -7.43
N ASP A 41 -13.73 2.87 -8.11
CA ASP A 41 -14.42 1.62 -7.80
C ASP A 41 -14.08 1.15 -6.37
N SER A 42 -12.83 1.31 -5.93
CA SER A 42 -12.41 0.96 -4.57
C SER A 42 -13.09 1.84 -3.52
N LEU A 43 -13.22 3.14 -3.77
CA LEU A 43 -13.94 4.07 -2.89
C LEU A 43 -15.44 3.70 -2.83
N CYS A 44 -16.07 3.47 -3.99
CA CYS A 44 -17.49 3.09 -4.07
C CYS A 44 -17.78 1.73 -3.42
N ALA A 45 -16.85 0.78 -3.49
CA ALA A 45 -16.96 -0.53 -2.85
C ALA A 45 -16.76 -0.48 -1.32
N GLY A 46 -16.42 0.68 -0.75
CA GLY A 46 -16.20 0.85 0.69
C GLY A 46 -14.88 0.24 1.18
N TYR A 47 -13.90 0.08 0.29
CA TYR A 47 -12.55 -0.36 0.69
C TYR A 47 -11.90 0.67 1.60
N ARG A 48 -10.90 0.25 2.37
CA ARG A 48 -10.04 1.14 3.13
C ARG A 48 -9.05 1.79 2.16
N CYS A 49 -9.49 2.85 1.49
CA CYS A 49 -8.64 3.74 0.70
C CYS A 49 -8.07 4.81 1.65
N LEU A 50 -6.75 4.88 1.75
CA LEU A 50 -6.07 5.74 2.72
C LEU A 50 -4.98 6.55 2.03
N VAL A 51 -4.84 7.82 2.42
CA VAL A 51 -3.71 8.68 2.08
C VAL A 51 -2.78 8.81 3.28
N TYR A 52 -1.49 8.95 3.04
CA TYR A 52 -0.48 9.17 4.05
C TYR A 52 0.10 10.57 3.90
N ARG A 53 -0.26 11.47 4.81
CA ARG A 53 0.07 12.89 4.74
C ARG A 53 1.06 13.28 5.82
N GLY A 54 2.02 14.13 5.46
CA GLY A 54 2.90 14.82 6.40
C GLY A 54 2.73 16.33 6.29
N GLU A 55 3.59 17.10 6.97
CA GLU A 55 3.52 18.57 6.99
C GLU A 55 3.51 19.21 5.59
N THR A 56 4.19 18.60 4.63
CA THR A 56 4.41 19.15 3.28
C THR A 56 3.47 18.59 2.23
N GLY A 57 2.48 17.78 2.62
CA GLY A 57 1.49 17.20 1.72
C GLY A 57 1.50 15.67 1.64
N LEU A 58 1.04 15.14 0.51
CA LEU A 58 0.87 13.71 0.28
C LEU A 58 2.22 13.00 0.12
N ILE A 59 2.49 12.02 0.98
CA ILE A 59 3.72 11.21 0.97
C ILE A 59 3.48 9.87 0.28
N GLY A 60 2.27 9.32 0.39
CA GLY A 60 1.94 8.01 -0.14
C GLY A 60 0.46 7.70 0.04
N TYR A 61 0.06 6.52 -0.38
CA TYR A 61 -1.33 6.07 -0.26
C TYR A 61 -1.39 4.54 -0.16
N ALA A 62 -2.53 4.02 0.24
CA ALA A 62 -2.80 2.59 0.29
C ALA A 62 -4.26 2.27 0.00
N VAL A 63 -4.51 1.05 -0.48
CA VAL A 63 -5.87 0.50 -0.68
C VAL A 63 -5.90 -0.90 -0.08
N MET A 64 -6.86 -1.14 0.82
CA MET A 64 -7.02 -2.41 1.52
C MET A 64 -8.48 -2.84 1.59
N ILE A 65 -8.73 -4.13 1.41
CA ILE A 65 -10.02 -4.76 1.74
C ILE A 65 -9.88 -5.38 3.13
N VAL A 66 -10.88 -5.20 3.99
CA VAL A 66 -10.95 -5.87 5.30
C VAL A 66 -12.34 -6.47 5.48
N GLY A 67 -12.42 -7.76 5.75
CA GLY A 67 -13.69 -8.46 5.92
C GLY A 67 -13.51 -9.97 6.12
N ALA A 68 -14.54 -10.61 6.67
CA ALA A 68 -14.57 -12.07 6.87
C ALA A 68 -13.36 -12.65 7.65
N GLY A 69 -12.73 -11.85 8.53
CA GLY A 69 -11.56 -12.28 9.31
C GLY A 69 -10.24 -12.19 8.54
N GLU A 70 -10.23 -11.63 7.34
CA GLU A 70 -9.05 -11.45 6.49
C GLU A 70 -8.91 -10.00 6.01
N ALA A 71 -7.69 -9.62 5.66
CA ALA A 71 -7.39 -8.37 5.00
C ALA A 71 -6.53 -8.61 3.76
N HIS A 72 -6.74 -7.80 2.72
CA HIS A 72 -5.95 -7.82 1.50
C HIS A 72 -5.43 -6.41 1.22
N LEU A 73 -4.10 -6.23 1.31
CA LEU A 73 -3.44 -5.00 0.92
C LEU A 73 -3.22 -5.01 -0.60
N LEU A 74 -4.06 -4.26 -1.32
CA LEU A 74 -4.09 -4.25 -2.79
C LEU A 74 -3.05 -3.31 -3.39
N ASN A 75 -2.80 -2.18 -2.72
CA ASN A 75 -1.84 -1.18 -3.16
C ASN A 75 -1.22 -0.49 -1.93
N LEU A 76 0.09 -0.27 -1.95
CA LEU A 76 0.84 0.48 -0.95
C LEU A 76 2.00 1.18 -1.66
N SER A 77 1.94 2.50 -1.69
CA SER A 77 2.83 3.32 -2.51
C SER A 77 3.32 4.54 -1.76
N VAL A 78 4.60 4.84 -1.95
CA VAL A 78 5.25 6.07 -1.44
C VAL A 78 5.76 6.84 -2.65
N ALA A 79 5.47 8.14 -2.67
CA ALA A 79 5.93 9.07 -3.70
C ALA A 79 7.44 8.94 -3.91
N ALA A 80 7.91 8.97 -5.16
CA ALA A 80 9.31 8.71 -5.51
C ALA A 80 10.31 9.56 -4.69
N GLY A 81 10.03 10.86 -4.51
CA GLY A 81 10.86 11.77 -3.72
C GLY A 81 10.86 11.50 -2.21
N GLU A 82 9.91 10.73 -1.71
CA GLU A 82 9.76 10.38 -0.29
C GLU A 82 10.22 8.94 0.05
N GLN A 83 10.66 8.19 -0.96
CA GLN A 83 11.15 6.83 -0.74
C GLN A 83 12.46 6.82 0.05
N ARG A 84 12.77 5.66 0.65
CA ARG A 84 13.99 5.43 1.48
C ARG A 84 14.09 6.26 2.76
N ARG A 85 13.02 6.98 3.16
CA ARG A 85 12.91 7.74 4.42
C ARG A 85 12.15 7.00 5.55
N GLY A 86 11.85 5.71 5.32
CA GLY A 86 11.13 4.85 6.26
C GLY A 86 9.61 4.96 6.20
N HIS A 87 9.03 5.78 5.31
CA HIS A 87 7.57 5.94 5.20
C HIS A 87 6.85 4.64 4.87
N GLY A 88 7.38 3.82 3.95
CA GLY A 88 6.75 2.53 3.62
C GLY A 88 6.64 1.58 4.82
N ALA A 89 7.62 1.56 5.71
CA ALA A 89 7.57 0.77 6.94
C ALA A 89 6.54 1.31 7.94
N ARG A 90 6.51 2.64 8.13
CA ARG A 90 5.52 3.28 9.02
C ARG A 90 4.09 3.08 8.51
N MET A 91 3.86 3.26 7.22
CA MET A 91 2.57 3.01 6.58
C MET A 91 2.14 1.56 6.74
N LEU A 92 3.03 0.60 6.43
CA LEU A 92 2.73 -0.82 6.58
C LEU A 92 2.36 -1.17 8.04
N GLN A 93 3.09 -0.64 9.02
CA GLN A 93 2.77 -0.85 10.43
C GLN A 93 1.39 -0.28 10.81
N GLN A 94 1.03 0.91 10.32
CA GLN A 94 -0.29 1.48 10.57
C GLN A 94 -1.39 0.68 9.86
N LEU A 95 -1.15 0.19 8.64
CA LEU A 95 -2.08 -0.65 7.88
C LEU A 95 -2.31 -2.02 8.55
N ILE A 96 -1.30 -2.59 9.19
CA ILE A 96 -1.45 -3.79 10.04
C ILE A 96 -2.40 -3.49 11.22
N GLY A 97 -2.29 -2.30 11.82
CA GLY A 97 -3.25 -1.81 12.82
C GLY A 97 -4.67 -1.72 12.26
N VAL A 98 -4.84 -1.08 11.11
CA VAL A 98 -6.14 -0.97 10.42
C VAL A 98 -6.76 -2.35 10.14
N ALA A 99 -5.96 -3.33 9.73
CA ALA A 99 -6.42 -4.69 9.51
C ALA A 99 -6.91 -5.35 10.81
N ARG A 100 -6.14 -5.24 11.91
CA ARG A 100 -6.51 -5.75 13.24
C ARG A 100 -7.79 -5.10 13.77
N ASP A 101 -7.91 -3.79 13.65
CA ASP A 101 -9.08 -3.04 14.11
C ASP A 101 -10.34 -3.41 13.32
N GLY A 102 -10.18 -3.80 12.05
CA GLY A 102 -11.25 -4.37 11.23
C GLY A 102 -11.53 -5.86 11.50
N GLY A 103 -10.90 -6.47 12.49
CA GLY A 103 -11.13 -7.86 12.91
C GLY A 103 -10.41 -8.91 12.07
N ALA A 104 -9.45 -8.52 11.23
CA ALA A 104 -8.67 -9.49 10.46
C ALA A 104 -7.68 -10.23 11.36
N ARG A 105 -7.53 -11.53 11.09
CA ARG A 105 -6.53 -12.43 11.71
C ARG A 105 -5.38 -12.77 10.76
N LEU A 106 -5.56 -12.46 9.48
CA LEU A 106 -4.61 -12.76 8.42
C LEU A 106 -4.59 -11.57 7.45
N LEU A 107 -3.41 -11.09 7.09
CA LEU A 107 -3.23 -10.04 6.09
C LEU A 107 -2.42 -10.57 4.91
N PHE A 108 -3.02 -10.50 3.72
CA PHE A 108 -2.42 -10.88 2.45
C PHE A 108 -1.96 -9.68 1.65
N LEU A 109 -0.97 -9.91 0.80
CA LEU A 109 -0.60 -9.02 -0.29
C LEU A 109 0.07 -9.77 -1.43
N GLU A 110 0.00 -9.21 -2.63
CA GLU A 110 0.80 -9.63 -3.76
C GLU A 110 1.97 -8.69 -4.03
N VAL A 111 3.12 -9.24 -4.39
CA VAL A 111 4.29 -8.46 -4.78
C VAL A 111 5.00 -9.09 -5.98
N ARG A 112 5.46 -8.26 -6.91
CA ARG A 112 6.33 -8.66 -8.01
C ARG A 112 7.65 -9.25 -7.48
N PRO A 113 8.13 -10.41 -7.98
CA PRO A 113 9.46 -10.91 -7.69
C PRO A 113 10.58 -9.87 -7.94
N SER A 114 10.44 -9.06 -8.99
CA SER A 114 11.37 -7.97 -9.33
C SER A 114 11.40 -6.82 -8.31
N ASN A 115 10.36 -6.64 -7.49
CA ASN A 115 10.30 -5.60 -6.47
C ASN A 115 11.08 -5.98 -5.20
N ALA A 116 12.41 -5.98 -5.29
CA ALA A 116 13.30 -6.35 -4.18
C ALA A 116 13.09 -5.47 -2.93
N ALA A 117 12.81 -4.18 -3.11
CA ALA A 117 12.58 -3.25 -1.99
C ALA A 117 11.29 -3.59 -1.23
N GLY A 118 10.19 -3.82 -1.95
CA GLY A 118 8.92 -4.27 -1.36
C GLY A 118 9.05 -5.63 -0.67
N ARG A 119 9.70 -6.60 -1.33
CA ARG A 119 9.94 -7.92 -0.72
C ARG A 119 10.72 -7.84 0.60
N LEU A 120 11.78 -7.03 0.64
CA LEU A 120 12.55 -6.81 1.87
C LEU A 120 11.73 -6.09 2.95
N LEU A 121 10.92 -5.11 2.56
CA LEU A 121 10.01 -4.41 3.46
C LEU A 121 9.04 -5.40 4.12
N TYR A 122 8.35 -6.20 3.33
CA TYR A 122 7.36 -7.15 3.82
C TYR A 122 8.01 -8.25 4.68
N ALA A 123 9.14 -8.83 4.25
CA ALA A 123 9.85 -9.82 5.04
C ALA A 123 10.26 -9.30 6.43
N LYS A 124 10.71 -8.04 6.53
CA LYS A 124 11.05 -7.41 7.82
C LYS A 124 9.86 -7.22 8.75
N HIS A 125 8.64 -7.20 8.22
CA HIS A 125 7.40 -7.09 9.01
C HIS A 125 6.74 -8.46 9.24
N GLY A 126 7.47 -9.56 9.00
CA GLY A 126 7.01 -10.91 9.30
C GLY A 126 6.25 -11.60 8.16
N PHE A 127 6.06 -10.94 7.02
CA PHE A 127 5.37 -11.56 5.87
C PHE A 127 6.15 -12.75 5.35
N ARG A 128 5.44 -13.87 5.18
CA ARG A 128 5.93 -15.10 4.58
C ARG A 128 5.23 -15.38 3.26
N GLN A 129 5.96 -15.93 2.31
CA GLN A 129 5.37 -16.36 1.04
C GLN A 129 4.51 -17.61 1.27
N VAL A 130 3.29 -17.60 0.73
CA VAL A 130 2.34 -18.71 0.85
C VAL A 130 1.97 -19.32 -0.51
N ALA A 131 2.07 -18.55 -1.60
CA ALA A 131 1.82 -19.06 -2.95
C ALA A 131 2.54 -18.22 -4.02
N VAL A 132 2.48 -18.70 -5.27
CA VAL A 132 2.89 -17.97 -6.47
C VAL A 132 1.73 -17.97 -7.46
N ARG A 133 1.33 -16.79 -7.96
CA ARG A 133 0.40 -16.65 -9.08
C ARG A 133 1.19 -16.48 -10.37
N ARG A 134 1.16 -17.50 -11.23
CA ARG A 134 1.92 -17.50 -12.49
C ARG A 134 1.36 -16.47 -13.47
N GLY A 135 2.24 -15.69 -14.10
CA GLY A 135 1.88 -14.67 -15.08
C GLY A 135 0.80 -13.72 -14.57
N TYR A 136 0.92 -13.21 -13.35
CA TYR A 136 -0.10 -12.36 -12.74
C TYR A 136 -0.04 -10.91 -13.23
N TYR A 137 1.16 -10.33 -13.28
CA TYR A 137 1.35 -8.94 -13.63
C TYR A 137 1.76 -8.76 -15.11
N PRO A 138 1.32 -7.67 -15.77
CA PRO A 138 1.91 -7.27 -17.05
C PRO A 138 3.38 -6.88 -16.88
N ALA A 139 4.20 -7.20 -17.87
CA ALA A 139 5.60 -6.83 -17.98
C ALA A 139 5.93 -6.47 -19.44
N ARG A 140 7.05 -5.79 -19.70
CA ARG A 140 7.48 -5.44 -21.07
C ARG A 140 7.48 -6.65 -22.00
N ASP A 141 8.03 -7.76 -21.53
CA ASP A 141 8.15 -9.02 -22.26
C ASP A 141 7.16 -10.05 -21.73
N GLY A 142 5.86 -9.73 -21.85
CA GLY A 142 4.77 -10.64 -21.49
C GLY A 142 4.25 -10.45 -20.07
N ARG A 143 4.44 -11.44 -19.20
CA ARG A 143 3.85 -11.45 -17.86
C ARG A 143 4.84 -11.90 -16.81
N GLU A 144 4.79 -11.25 -15.65
CA GLU A 144 5.57 -11.58 -14.46
C GLU A 144 4.68 -12.27 -13.43
N ASP A 145 5.22 -13.22 -12.69
CA ASP A 145 4.54 -13.86 -11.58
C ASP A 145 4.26 -12.86 -10.43
N ALA A 146 3.34 -13.22 -9.52
CA ALA A 146 3.19 -12.56 -8.24
C ALA A 146 3.47 -13.52 -7.10
N LEU A 147 4.23 -13.05 -6.11
CA LEU A 147 4.38 -13.74 -4.84
C LEU A 147 3.21 -13.33 -3.94
N LEU A 148 2.40 -14.30 -3.53
CA LEU A 148 1.38 -14.08 -2.50
C LEU A 148 2.06 -14.24 -1.14
N LEU A 149 2.07 -13.16 -0.36
CA LEU A 149 2.62 -13.12 0.99
C LEU A 149 1.49 -12.98 2.01
N ALA A 150 1.71 -13.49 3.23
CA ALA A 150 0.78 -13.38 4.34
C ALA A 150 1.49 -13.15 5.69
N ILE A 151 0.81 -12.48 6.62
CA ILE A 151 1.11 -12.50 8.06
C ILE A 151 -0.12 -12.86 8.88
N ASP A 152 0.10 -13.65 9.91
CA ASP A 152 -0.85 -13.82 11.01
C ASP A 152 -0.84 -12.53 11.86
N LEU A 153 -2.03 -11.98 12.15
CA LEU A 153 -2.22 -10.69 12.82
C LEU A 153 -2.43 -10.80 14.32
#